data_AF-A0A7V2LAB1-F1
#
_entry.id   AF-A0A7V2LAB1-F1
#
_cell.length_a   1.000
_cell.length_b   1.000
_cell.length_c   1.000
_cell.angle_alpha   90.00
_cell.angle_beta   90.00
_cell.angle_gamma   90.00
#
_symmetry.space_group_name_H-M   'P 1'
#
loop_
_entity.id
_entity.type
_entity.pdbx_description
1 polymer ?
#
loop_
_entity_poly.entity_id
_entity_poly.type
_entity_poly.pdbx_seq_one_letter_code
_entity_poly.pdbx_strand_id
1 'polypeptide(L)' 'MATRTAPHRKSTIEEALDIAVEAVNRGELGKGKAALNWILEQEPNNTTAWLWMACCVTEDHAKQDCYRKVSTIVSQF' A
#
# COMPACT_ATOMS: atom_id res chain seq x y z
N MET A 1 -14.50 23.35 -28.17
CA MET A 1 -13.37 23.34 -27.22
C MET A 1 -13.79 22.56 -25.99
N ALA A 2 -13.24 21.36 -25.80
CA ALA A 2 -13.13 20.66 -24.51
C ALA A 2 -12.28 19.42 -24.80
N THR A 3 -11.00 19.51 -24.53
CA THR A 3 -10.07 18.37 -24.56
C THR A 3 -10.60 17.29 -23.63
N ARG A 4 -11.04 16.16 -24.22
CA ARG A 4 -11.19 14.89 -23.51
C ARG A 4 -9.79 14.44 -23.13
N THR A 5 -9.30 14.93 -22.00
CA THR A 5 -8.11 14.39 -21.36
C THR A 5 -8.38 12.91 -21.14
N ALA A 6 -7.62 12.06 -21.82
CA ALA A 6 -7.66 10.62 -21.62
C ALA A 6 -7.57 10.35 -20.10
N PRO A 7 -8.36 9.43 -19.53
CA PRO A 7 -8.09 9.02 -18.17
C PRO A 7 -6.70 8.39 -18.21
N HIS A 8 -5.73 9.12 -17.65
CA HIS A 8 -4.42 8.57 -17.35
C HIS A 8 -4.70 7.30 -16.56
N ARG A 9 -4.32 6.17 -17.15
CA ARG A 9 -4.35 4.85 -16.55
C ARG A 9 -3.42 4.91 -15.33
N LYS A 10 -3.88 5.50 -14.22
CA LYS A 10 -3.21 5.37 -12.92
C LYS A 10 -2.99 3.87 -12.77
N SER A 11 -1.77 3.49 -12.47
CA SER A 11 -1.34 2.11 -12.50
C SER A 11 -2.31 1.30 -11.64
N THR A 12 -2.69 0.08 -12.06
CA THR A 12 -3.63 -0.76 -11.27
C THR A 12 -3.20 -0.90 -9.81
N ILE A 13 -1.90 -0.74 -9.53
CA ILE A 13 -1.32 -0.71 -8.19
C ILE A 13 -1.64 0.58 -7.42
N GLU A 14 -1.60 1.76 -8.05
CA GLU A 14 -1.97 3.03 -7.42
C GLU A 14 -3.46 3.05 -7.06
N GLU A 15 -4.32 2.55 -7.96
CA GLU A 15 -5.75 2.40 -7.67
C GLU A 15 -6.01 1.38 -6.56
N ALA A 16 -5.29 0.24 -6.58
CA ALA A 16 -5.37 -0.75 -5.51
C ALA A 16 -4.89 -0.16 -4.17
N LEU A 17 -3.88 0.71 -4.19
CA LEU A 17 -3.36 1.38 -3.00
C LEU A 17 -4.40 2.35 -2.43
N ASP A 18 -5.03 3.17 -3.27
CA ASP A 18 -6.11 4.07 -2.83
C ASP A 18 -7.26 3.28 -2.19
N ILE A 19 -7.69 2.17 -2.81
CA ILE A 19 -8.73 1.27 -2.27
C ILE A 19 -8.29 0.67 -0.93
N ALA A 20 -7.04 0.23 -0.83
CA ALA A 20 -6.50 -0.36 0.39
C ALA A 20 -6.49 0.64 1.54
N VAL A 21 -6.00 1.86 1.28
CA VAL A 21 -5.98 2.97 2.23
C VAL A 21 -7.38 3.32 2.71
N GLU A 22 -8.34 3.39 1.79
CA GLU A 22 -9.74 3.66 2.14
C GLU A 22 -10.32 2.56 3.04
N ALA A 23 -10.04 1.28 2.73
CA ALA A 23 -10.46 0.16 3.58
C ALA A 23 -9.85 0.24 4.98
N VAL A 24 -8.55 0.58 5.11
CA VAL A 24 -7.90 0.77 6.41
C VAL A 24 -8.53 1.94 7.19
N ASN A 25 -8.77 3.07 6.52
CA ASN A 25 -9.41 4.24 7.14
C ASN A 25 -10.84 3.95 7.62
N ARG A 26 -11.56 3.06 6.93
CA ARG A 26 -12.90 2.58 7.34
C ARG A 26 -12.86 1.56 8.50
N GLY A 27 -11.67 1.17 8.96
CA GLY A 27 -11.48 0.13 9.97
C GLY A 27 -11.57 -1.30 9.43
N GLU A 28 -11.68 -1.47 8.10
CA GLU A 28 -11.72 -2.78 7.44
C GLU A 28 -10.30 -3.34 7.24
N LEU A 29 -9.56 -3.50 8.35
CA LEU A 29 -8.14 -3.89 8.34
C LEU A 29 -7.89 -5.21 7.60
N GLY A 30 -8.84 -6.15 7.62
CA GLY A 30 -8.75 -7.40 6.88
C GLY A 30 -8.73 -7.18 5.36
N LYS A 31 -9.59 -6.30 4.84
CA LYS A 31 -9.62 -5.95 3.41
C LYS A 31 -8.41 -5.10 3.03
N GLY A 32 -8.05 -4.12 3.87
CA GLY A 32 -6.85 -3.31 3.69
C GLY A 32 -5.60 -4.18 3.61
N LYS A 33 -5.44 -5.13 4.55
CA LYS A 33 -4.33 -6.10 4.54
C LYS A 33 -4.29 -6.93 3.26
N ALA A 34 -5.42 -7.47 2.82
CA ALA A 34 -5.47 -8.30 1.61
C ALA A 34 -5.06 -7.49 0.36
N ALA A 35 -5.57 -6.27 0.22
CA ALA A 35 -5.22 -5.38 -0.89
C ALA A 35 -3.75 -4.95 -0.85
N LEU A 36 -3.22 -4.60 0.32
CA LEU A 36 -1.80 -4.27 0.48
C LEU A 36 -0.90 -5.47 0.21
N ASN A 37 -1.31 -6.68 0.58
CA ASN A 37 -0.54 -7.88 0.28
C ASN A 37 -0.44 -8.11 -1.23
N TRP A 38 -1.55 -7.95 -1.96
CA TRP A 38 -1.54 -8.04 -3.42
C TRP A 38 -0.62 -7.00 -4.06
N ILE A 39 -0.61 -5.76 -3.54
CA ILE A 39 0.30 -4.71 -4.00
C ILE A 39 1.76 -5.12 -3.76
N LEU A 40 2.07 -5.63 -2.57
CA LEU A 40 3.43 -6.04 -2.20
C LEU A 40 3.93 -7.28 -2.95
N GLU A 41 3.03 -8.14 -3.43
CA GLU A 41 3.38 -9.24 -4.34
C GLU A 41 3.86 -8.74 -5.70
N GLN A 42 3.31 -7.61 -6.17
CA GLN A 42 3.67 -7.00 -7.46
C GLN A 42 4.85 -6.03 -7.33
N GLU A 43 4.82 -5.19 -6.30
CA GLU A 43 5.85 -4.21 -5.96
C GLU A 43 6.33 -4.43 -4.52
N PRO A 44 7.24 -5.38 -4.30
CA PRO A 44 7.77 -5.66 -2.96
C PRO A 44 8.56 -4.49 -2.37
N ASN A 45 8.99 -3.55 -3.21
CA ASN A 45 9.71 -2.34 -2.81
C ASN A 45 8.77 -1.13 -2.61
N ASN A 46 7.45 -1.32 -2.63
CA ASN A 46 6.51 -0.23 -2.42
C ASN A 46 6.48 0.18 -0.93
N THR A 47 7.22 1.23 -0.60
CA THR A 47 7.35 1.74 0.77
C THR A 47 5.99 2.15 1.37
N THR A 48 5.12 2.75 0.55
CA THR A 48 3.79 3.19 1.01
C THR A 48 2.91 2.02 1.40
N ALA A 49 2.93 0.93 0.62
CA ALA A 49 2.17 -0.27 0.95
C ALA A 49 2.66 -0.94 2.25
N TRP A 50 3.98 -0.97 2.49
CA TRP A 50 4.53 -1.46 3.76
C TRP A 50 4.15 -0.59 4.97
N LEU A 51 4.11 0.73 4.80
CA LEU A 51 3.66 1.65 5.86
C LEU A 51 2.20 1.41 6.23
N TRP A 52 1.31 1.29 5.24
CA TRP A 52 -0.09 1.00 5.50
C TRP A 52 -0.30 -0.42 6.05
N MET A 53 0.55 -1.39 5.67
CA MET A 53 0.50 -2.74 6.22
C MET A 53 0.77 -2.74 7.73
N ALA A 54 1.68 -1.87 8.20
CA ALA A 54 1.94 -1.69 9.62
C ALA A 54 0.71 -1.19 10.40
N CYS A 55 -0.19 -0.44 9.76
CA CYS A 55 -1.46 -0.02 10.36
C CYS A 55 -2.49 -1.16 10.43
N CYS A 56 -2.41 -2.14 9.52
CA CYS A 56 -3.34 -3.28 9.45
C CYS A 56 -3.00 -4.40 10.44
N VAL A 57 -1.73 -4.54 10.80
CA VAL A 57 -1.27 -5.61 11.70
C VAL A 57 -1.37 -5.16 13.16
N THR A 58 -1.87 -6.03 14.03
CA THR A 58 -2.04 -5.73 15.46
C THR A 58 -0.80 -6.09 16.27
N GLU A 59 -0.11 -7.16 15.88
CA GLU A 59 1.08 -7.70 16.52
C GLU A 59 2.28 -6.74 16.41
N ASP A 60 2.92 -6.41 17.53
CA ASP A 60 4.06 -5.49 17.56
C ASP A 60 5.25 -6.01 16.72
N HIS A 61 5.49 -7.32 16.73
CA HIS A 61 6.52 -7.93 15.88
C HIS A 61 6.23 -7.72 14.39
N ALA A 62 4.97 -7.88 13.97
CA ALA A 62 4.57 -7.70 12.58
C ALA A 62 4.69 -6.21 12.16
N LYS A 63 4.39 -5.27 13.05
CA LYS A 63 4.63 -3.84 12.81
C LYS A 63 6.11 -3.54 12.64
N GLN A 64 6.96 -4.07 13.53
CA GLN A 64 8.41 -3.90 13.45
C GLN A 64 8.97 -4.45 12.14
N ASP A 65 8.49 -5.60 11.67
CA ASP A 65 8.91 -6.16 10.39
C ASP A 65 8.53 -5.26 9.21
N CYS A 66 7.33 -4.65 9.22
CA CYS A 66 6.90 -3.70 8.20
C CYS A 66 7.82 -2.45 8.17
N TYR A 67 8.13 -1.87 9.34
CA TYR A 67 9.04 -0.73 9.41
C TYR A 67 10.48 -1.09 9.03
N ARG A 68 10.94 -2.30 9.38
CA ARG A 68 12.25 -2.80 8.95
C ARG A 68 12.33 -2.87 7.43
N LYS A 69 11.28 -3.39 6.76
CA LYS A 69 11.21 -3.44 5.29
C LYS A 69 11.29 -2.05 4.68
N VAL A 70 10.52 -1.09 5.20
CA VAL A 70 10.60 0.33 4.78
C VAL A 70 12.02 0.86 4.91
N SER A 71 12.65 0.68 6.08
CA SER A 71 14.02 1.14 6.33
C SER A 71 15.04 0.50 5.38
N THR A 72 14.90 -0.79 5.08
CA THR A 72 15.77 -1.49 4.12
C THR A 72 15.62 -0.94 2.71
N ILE A 73 14.40 -0.59 2.28
CA ILE A 73 14.14 -0.04 0.95
C ILE A 73 14.72 1.38 0.84
N VAL A 74 14.43 2.26 1.80
CA VAL A 74 14.89 3.66 1.72
C VAL A 74 16.40 3.81 1.91
N SER A 75 17.05 2.88 2.60
CA SER A 75 18.52 2.88 2.76
C SER A 75 19.28 2.47 1.49
N GLN A 76 18.60 2.00 0.44
CA GLN A 76 19.21 1.59 -0.84
C GLN A 76 19.13 2.67 -1.93
N PHE A 77 18.49 3.80 -1.64
CA PHE A 77 18.43 4.99 -2.52
C PHE A 77 19.40 6.06 -2.03
#